data_AF-A0A1V5X674-F1
#
_entry.id   AF-A0A1V5X674-F1
#
_cell.length_a   1.000
_cell.length_b   1.000
_cell.length_c   1.000
_cell.angle_alpha   90.00
_cell.angle_beta   90.00
_cell.angle_gamma   90.00
#
_symmetry.space_group_name_H-M   'P 1'
#
loop_
_entity.id
_entity.type
_entity.pdbx_description
1 polymer ?
#
loop_
_entity_poly.entity_id
_entity_poly.type
_entity_poly.pdbx_seq_one_letter_code
_entity_poly.pdbx_strand_id
1 'polypeptide(L)'
;MSKINIEFKDRIVEFPNRYSLTDNGDGTYTLIPFPGEVSEEGTPINAGNMNEIVSRHNALYDTVIPRLFSIPKRDVEGNVIYAVQAQDNPEQEHIYGTVTTTPGNGFFDFRTVTIAPSRKKRFLKITYDITTGYTSGTGGLISNFMLINITDSTTLKTTSVDETFKIYRPQTYTADYEVEADKTVSFKIRHEYIKTSGTAMDFRIYLRNFKIFCEDTEFTY
;
A
#
# COMPACT_ATOMS: atom_id res chain seq x y z
N MET A 1 -21.54 -5.01 -8.49
CA MET A 1 -22.23 -4.90 -7.18
C MET A 1 -23.70 -5.23 -7.41
N SER A 2 -24.25 -6.18 -6.67
CA SER A 2 -25.70 -6.44 -6.70
C SER A 2 -26.43 -5.26 -6.07
N LYS A 3 -27.44 -4.73 -6.75
CA LYS A 3 -28.25 -3.61 -6.25
C LYS A 3 -29.13 -4.16 -5.13
N ILE A 4 -28.98 -3.61 -3.92
CA ILE A 4 -29.85 -3.97 -2.80
C ILE A 4 -31.17 -3.24 -2.97
N ASN A 5 -32.28 -3.96 -2.82
CA ASN A 5 -33.63 -3.40 -2.85
C ASN A 5 -34.28 -3.69 -1.50
N ILE A 6 -34.15 -2.74 -0.56
CA ILE A 6 -34.94 -2.75 0.68
C ILE A 6 -36.12 -1.82 0.43
N GLU A 7 -37.30 -2.42 0.32
CA GLU A 7 -38.54 -1.69 0.14
C GLU A 7 -39.25 -1.64 1.50
N PHE A 8 -39.19 -0.46 2.14
CA PHE A 8 -39.97 -0.20 3.35
C PHE A 8 -41.42 0.02 2.95
N LYS A 9 -42.32 -0.72 3.60
CA LYS A 9 -43.76 -0.58 3.44
C LYS A 9 -44.30 0.32 4.53
N ASP A 10 -45.17 1.25 4.15
CA ASP A 10 -45.91 2.05 5.11
C ASP A 10 -47.03 1.22 5.74
N ARG A 11 -47.34 1.51 6.99
CA ARG A 11 -48.50 0.92 7.66
C ARG A 11 -49.73 1.74 7.30
N ILE A 12 -50.71 1.12 6.65
CA ILE A 12 -51.96 1.76 6.22
C ILE A 12 -53.11 1.15 7.02
N VAL A 13 -53.82 2.01 7.75
CA VAL A 13 -54.96 1.65 8.61
C VAL A 13 -56.11 2.64 8.44
N GLU A 14 -57.32 2.18 8.70
CA GLU A 14 -58.54 2.98 8.57
C GLU A 14 -58.55 4.24 9.46
N PHE A 15 -58.10 4.10 10.72
CA PHE A 15 -58.08 5.19 11.69
C PHE A 15 -56.70 5.32 12.37
N PRO A 16 -55.76 6.08 11.76
CA PRO A 16 -54.44 6.29 12.36
C PRO A 16 -54.54 7.03 13.70
N ASN A 17 -53.70 6.64 14.66
CA ASN A 17 -53.62 7.22 16.01
C ASN A 17 -54.93 7.18 16.83
N ARG A 18 -55.84 6.24 16.52
CA ARG A 18 -57.02 5.97 17.36
C ARG A 18 -56.68 4.93 18.44
N TYR A 19 -57.14 5.17 19.65
CA TYR A 19 -56.92 4.30 20.82
C TYR A 19 -58.24 4.10 21.57
N SER A 20 -58.43 2.91 22.15
CA SER A 20 -59.41 2.70 23.21
C SER A 20 -58.77 3.00 24.57
N LEU A 21 -59.58 3.53 25.47
CA LEU A 21 -59.19 3.93 26.81
C LEU A 21 -59.77 2.93 27.82
N THR A 22 -58.91 2.32 28.63
CA THR A 22 -59.32 1.47 29.76
C THR A 22 -58.83 2.09 31.06
N ASP A 23 -59.75 2.38 31.98
CA ASP A 23 -59.41 2.86 33.33
C ASP A 23 -58.85 1.70 34.17
N ASN A 24 -57.70 1.91 34.79
CA ASN A 24 -57.03 0.91 35.62
C ASN A 24 -57.50 0.95 37.10
N GLY A 25 -58.33 1.93 37.48
CA GLY A 25 -58.89 2.09 38.83
C GLY A 25 -57.95 2.76 39.84
N ASP A 26 -56.74 3.13 39.42
CA ASP A 26 -55.72 3.83 40.22
C ASP A 26 -55.48 5.28 39.75
N GLY A 27 -56.36 5.80 38.89
CA GLY A 27 -56.22 7.11 38.25
C GLY A 27 -55.31 7.10 37.02
N THR A 28 -54.81 5.94 36.60
CA THR A 28 -54.11 5.76 35.32
C THR A 28 -55.03 5.14 34.27
N TYR A 29 -54.75 5.43 33.00
CA TYR A 29 -55.47 4.87 31.87
C TYR A 29 -54.52 4.12 30.94
N THR A 30 -54.94 2.93 30.49
CA THR A 30 -54.23 2.17 29.46
C THR A 30 -54.79 2.53 28.09
N LEU A 31 -53.90 2.97 27.18
CA LEU A 31 -54.22 3.26 25.79
C LEU A 31 -53.91 2.03 24.93
N ILE A 32 -54.95 1.43 24.34
CA ILE A 32 -54.80 0.28 23.43
C ILE A 32 -55.05 0.78 22.01
N PRO A 33 -54.11 0.62 21.06
CA PRO A 33 -54.33 1.01 19.67
C PRO A 33 -55.61 0.38 19.10
N PHE A 34 -56.48 1.19 18.52
CA PHE A 34 -57.72 0.76 17.87
C PHE A 34 -57.80 1.30 16.44
N PRO A 35 -56.96 0.77 15.53
CA PRO A 35 -56.73 1.34 14.21
C PRO A 35 -57.84 1.06 13.18
N GLY A 36 -58.86 0.25 13.51
CA GLY A 36 -59.84 -0.24 12.54
C GLY A 36 -59.27 -1.34 11.65
N GLU A 37 -59.73 -1.42 10.40
CA GLU A 37 -59.17 -2.33 9.40
C GLU A 37 -57.71 -1.95 9.07
N VAL A 38 -56.81 -2.95 9.03
CA VAL A 38 -55.41 -2.77 8.63
C VAL A 38 -55.27 -3.29 7.21
N SER A 39 -55.10 -2.38 6.24
CA SER A 39 -54.91 -2.75 4.84
C SER A 39 -53.46 -3.10 4.53
N GLU A 40 -52.50 -2.53 5.27
CA GLU A 40 -51.08 -2.88 5.18
C GLU A 40 -50.39 -2.75 6.54
N GLU A 41 -49.69 -3.79 7.00
CA GLU A 41 -49.03 -3.80 8.32
C GLU A 41 -47.76 -2.90 8.39
N GLY A 42 -47.17 -2.58 7.23
CA GLY A 42 -45.91 -1.86 7.13
C GLY A 42 -44.68 -2.68 7.54
N THR A 43 -43.49 -2.12 7.34
CA THR A 43 -42.23 -2.72 7.76
C THR A 43 -41.84 -2.22 9.16
N PRO A 44 -41.66 -3.10 10.16
CA PRO A 44 -41.30 -2.68 11.50
C PRO A 44 -39.94 -1.95 11.55
N ILE A 45 -39.90 -0.81 12.22
CA ILE A 45 -38.64 -0.13 12.56
C ILE A 45 -38.12 -0.74 13.86
N ASN A 46 -37.26 -1.75 13.74
CA ASN A 46 -36.66 -2.45 14.87
C ASN A 46 -35.13 -2.45 14.76
N ALA A 47 -34.47 -2.82 15.86
CA ALA A 47 -33.00 -2.83 15.93
C ALA A 47 -32.37 -3.76 14.87
N GLY A 48 -33.00 -4.87 14.52
CA GLY A 48 -32.51 -5.77 13.46
C GLY A 48 -32.42 -5.05 12.11
N ASN A 49 -33.52 -4.43 11.68
CA ASN A 49 -33.60 -3.71 10.40
C ASN A 49 -32.67 -2.49 10.38
N MET A 50 -32.61 -1.74 11.48
CA MET A 50 -31.76 -0.55 11.58
C MET A 50 -30.26 -0.90 11.64
N ASN A 51 -29.90 -1.94 12.38
CA ASN A 51 -28.50 -2.39 12.47
C ASN A 51 -28.01 -2.96 11.13
N GLU A 52 -28.89 -3.60 10.36
CA GLU A 52 -28.53 -4.05 9.02
C GLU A 52 -28.20 -2.85 8.11
N ILE A 53 -29.02 -1.80 8.11
CA ILE A 53 -28.73 -0.55 7.36
C ILE A 53 -27.39 0.04 7.78
N VAL A 54 -27.14 0.19 9.09
CA VAL A 54 -25.89 0.78 9.62
C VAL A 54 -24.68 -0.07 9.25
N SER A 55 -24.77 -1.40 9.43
CA SER A 55 -23.69 -2.33 9.09
C SER A 55 -23.33 -2.24 7.59
N ARG A 56 -24.34 -2.18 6.72
CA ARG A 56 -24.15 -2.04 5.27
C ARG A 56 -23.62 -0.66 4.88
N HIS A 57 -24.09 0.40 5.52
CA HIS A 57 -23.55 1.76 5.34
C HIS A 57 -22.07 1.81 5.70
N ASN A 58 -21.68 1.24 6.85
CA ASN A 58 -20.28 1.15 7.27
C ASN A 58 -19.46 0.33 6.27
N ALA A 59 -19.99 -0.78 5.76
CA ALA A 59 -19.31 -1.56 4.73
C ALA A 59 -19.12 -0.78 3.41
N LEU A 60 -20.11 0.03 2.99
CA LEU A 60 -19.96 0.93 1.84
C LEU A 60 -18.95 2.04 2.12
N TYR A 61 -18.95 2.61 3.32
CA TYR A 61 -17.98 3.62 3.74
C TYR A 61 -16.55 3.07 3.69
N ASP A 62 -16.33 1.85 4.19
CA ASP A 62 -15.02 1.19 4.19
C ASP A 62 -14.55 0.75 2.79
N THR A 63 -15.47 0.45 1.87
CA THR A 63 -15.11 -0.11 0.56
C THR A 63 -15.11 0.90 -0.59
N VAL A 64 -16.02 1.88 -0.58
CA VAL A 64 -16.26 2.78 -1.72
C VAL A 64 -15.53 4.11 -1.56
N ILE A 65 -15.63 4.77 -0.39
CA ILE A 65 -15.06 6.10 -0.17
C ILE A 65 -13.51 6.11 -0.29
N PRO A 66 -12.78 5.06 0.14
CA PRO A 66 -11.34 5.01 -0.07
C PRO A 66 -10.94 4.82 -1.55
N ARG A 67 -11.81 4.26 -2.39
CA ARG A 67 -11.49 3.76 -3.73
C ARG A 67 -12.01 4.62 -4.88
N LEU A 68 -13.05 5.45 -4.67
CA LEU A 68 -13.74 6.11 -5.78
C LEU A 68 -13.28 7.54 -6.09
N PHE A 69 -12.58 8.24 -5.17
CA PHE A 69 -12.29 9.67 -5.32
C PHE A 69 -10.89 10.10 -4.84
N SER A 70 -9.88 9.24 -4.95
CA SER A 70 -8.49 9.66 -4.70
C SER A 70 -7.79 9.93 -6.03
N ILE A 71 -7.54 11.20 -6.33
CA ILE A 71 -6.68 11.60 -7.44
C ILE A 71 -5.27 11.93 -6.91
N PRO A 72 -4.20 11.66 -7.67
CA PRO A 72 -2.86 12.10 -7.30
C PRO A 72 -2.82 13.63 -7.29
N LYS A 73 -2.30 14.20 -6.21
CA LYS A 73 -2.02 15.64 -6.12
C LYS A 73 -1.02 16.02 -7.21
N ARG A 74 -1.19 17.22 -7.73
CA ARG A 74 -0.31 17.78 -8.77
C ARG A 74 0.37 19.05 -8.27
N ASP A 75 1.61 19.27 -8.69
CA ASP A 75 2.30 20.53 -8.47
C ASP A 75 1.78 21.63 -9.41
N VAL A 76 2.35 22.83 -9.32
CA VAL A 76 1.97 23.98 -10.15
C VAL A 76 2.21 23.77 -11.65
N GLU A 77 3.05 22.79 -12.02
CA GLU A 77 3.37 22.42 -13.40
C GLU A 77 2.53 21.22 -13.88
N GLY A 78 1.71 20.64 -13.01
CA GLY A 78 0.84 19.49 -13.32
C GLY A 78 1.48 18.13 -13.09
N ASN A 79 2.70 18.05 -12.55
CA ASN A 79 3.38 16.78 -12.26
C ASN A 79 2.82 16.14 -10.99
N VAL A 80 2.81 14.81 -10.93
CA VAL A 80 2.33 14.07 -9.75
C VAL A 80 3.28 14.29 -8.56
N ILE A 81 2.71 14.62 -7.41
CA ILE A 81 3.43 14.75 -6.14
C ILE A 81 3.55 13.39 -5.48
N TYR A 82 4.76 13.07 -5.01
CA TYR A 82 5.07 11.82 -4.35
C TYR A 82 5.40 12.04 -2.86
N ALA A 83 4.80 11.25 -1.98
CA ALA A 83 5.08 11.23 -0.55
C ALA A 83 5.98 10.03 -0.18
N VAL A 84 7.00 10.26 0.66
CA VAL A 84 7.87 9.19 1.17
C VAL A 84 7.08 8.27 2.09
N GLN A 85 7.08 6.98 1.79
CA GLN A 85 6.43 5.93 2.60
C GLN A 85 7.41 5.20 3.50
N ALA A 86 8.61 4.92 2.99
CA ALA A 86 9.67 4.25 3.72
C ALA A 86 11.03 4.62 3.12
N GLN A 87 12.08 4.63 3.94
CA GLN A 87 13.42 4.95 3.48
C GLN A 87 14.50 4.34 4.36
N ASP A 88 15.66 4.11 3.75
CA ASP A 88 16.94 3.93 4.41
C ASP A 88 17.92 4.96 3.86
N ASN A 89 18.18 6.00 4.66
CA ASN A 89 19.02 7.14 4.30
C ASN A 89 20.51 6.95 4.58
N PRO A 90 20.95 6.26 5.66
CA PRO A 90 22.36 5.99 5.88
C PRO A 90 23.01 5.33 4.67
N GLU A 91 24.23 5.74 4.36
CA GLU A 91 25.04 5.05 3.36
C GLU A 91 25.41 3.67 3.88
N GLN A 92 25.13 2.65 3.08
CA GLN A 92 25.55 1.29 3.32
C GLN A 92 26.75 0.98 2.45
N GLU A 93 27.84 0.56 3.08
CA GLU A 93 29.08 0.22 2.39
C GLU A 93 29.35 -1.27 2.51
N HIS A 94 29.58 -1.91 1.38
CA HIS A 94 30.15 -3.25 1.32
C HIS A 94 31.53 -3.17 0.68
N ILE A 95 32.55 -3.58 1.45
CA ILE A 95 33.95 -3.61 1.01
C ILE A 95 34.34 -5.05 0.74
N TYR A 96 34.83 -5.29 -0.46
CA TYR A 96 35.49 -6.51 -0.86
C TYR A 96 37.00 -6.30 -0.76
N GLY A 97 37.69 -7.14 0.01
CA GLY A 97 39.16 -7.10 0.12
C GLY A 97 39.87 -7.48 -1.18
N THR A 98 41.11 -7.99 -1.11
CA THR A 98 41.85 -8.38 -2.32
C THR A 98 41.10 -9.44 -3.14
N VAL A 99 40.69 -9.07 -4.35
CA VAL A 99 40.21 -9.98 -5.39
C VAL A 99 41.43 -10.63 -6.03
N THR A 100 41.68 -11.90 -5.73
CA THR A 100 42.73 -12.70 -6.39
C THR A 100 42.22 -13.28 -7.72
N THR A 101 43.17 -13.71 -8.57
CA THR A 101 42.98 -14.12 -9.97
C THR A 101 42.11 -15.36 -10.21
N THR A 102 41.48 -15.92 -9.18
CA THR A 102 40.59 -17.07 -9.33
C THR A 102 39.18 -16.60 -9.67
N PRO A 103 38.61 -17.00 -10.82
CA PRO A 103 37.21 -16.74 -11.14
C PRO A 103 36.29 -17.26 -10.03
N GLY A 104 35.27 -16.48 -9.70
CA GLY A 104 34.35 -16.82 -8.62
C GLY A 104 33.17 -15.86 -8.58
N ASN A 105 32.05 -16.38 -8.10
CA ASN A 105 30.80 -15.64 -7.97
C ASN A 105 30.47 -15.45 -6.50
N GLY A 106 29.77 -14.37 -6.20
CA GLY A 106 29.22 -14.16 -4.87
C GLY A 106 28.15 -13.09 -4.89
N PHE A 107 27.51 -12.92 -3.75
CA PHE A 107 26.49 -11.90 -3.57
C PHE A 107 26.50 -11.36 -2.16
N PHE A 108 25.86 -10.20 -2.00
CA PHE A 108 25.52 -9.68 -0.69
C PHE A 108 24.21 -8.89 -0.75
N ASP A 109 23.53 -8.85 0.39
CA ASP A 109 22.28 -8.14 0.55
C ASP A 109 22.51 -6.85 1.34
N PHE A 110 21.98 -5.75 0.82
CA PHE A 110 21.82 -4.52 1.58
C PHE A 110 20.61 -4.62 2.52
N ARG A 111 20.49 -3.66 3.45
CA ARG A 111 19.36 -3.59 4.37
C ARG A 111 18.04 -3.53 3.63
N THR A 112 17.04 -4.08 4.30
CA THR A 112 15.66 -4.14 3.83
C THR A 112 14.90 -2.89 4.23
N VAL A 113 14.10 -2.37 3.30
CA VAL A 113 13.11 -1.31 3.56
C VAL A 113 11.72 -1.94 3.50
N THR A 114 10.96 -1.84 4.58
CA THR A 114 9.62 -2.43 4.72
C THR A 114 8.55 -1.35 4.71
N ILE A 115 7.46 -1.60 4.01
CA ILE A 115 6.29 -0.73 3.95
C ILE A 115 5.15 -1.38 4.72
N ALA A 116 4.59 -0.63 5.66
CA ALA A 116 3.41 -1.03 6.43
C ALA A 116 2.19 -1.25 5.51
N PRO A 117 1.24 -2.13 5.91
CA PRO A 117 0.03 -2.38 5.13
C PRO A 117 -0.86 -1.12 5.08
N SER A 118 -1.64 -1.01 4.01
CA SER A 118 -2.60 0.09 3.82
C SER A 118 -3.93 -0.47 3.31
N ARG A 119 -5.05 0.10 3.74
CA ARG A 119 -6.40 -0.28 3.29
C ARG A 119 -6.65 -0.05 1.80
N LYS A 120 -5.79 0.73 1.14
CA LYS A 120 -5.87 1.05 -0.27
C LYS A 120 -4.75 0.37 -1.04
N LYS A 121 -5.06 -0.02 -2.27
CA LYS A 121 -4.06 -0.34 -3.30
C LYS A 121 -3.17 0.88 -3.53
N ARG A 122 -1.86 0.67 -3.70
CA ARG A 122 -0.87 1.75 -3.87
C ARG A 122 0.05 1.47 -5.05
N PHE A 123 0.39 2.53 -5.75
CA PHE A 123 1.46 2.55 -6.75
C PHE A 123 2.68 3.17 -6.10
N LEU A 124 3.78 2.43 -6.12
CA LEU A 124 5.03 2.82 -5.50
C LEU A 124 6.06 3.17 -6.56
N LYS A 125 6.82 4.23 -6.26
CA LYS A 125 8.05 4.58 -6.96
C LYS A 125 9.21 4.32 -6.01
N ILE A 126 10.15 3.49 -6.42
CA ILE A 126 11.31 3.09 -5.62
C ILE A 126 12.54 3.72 -6.25
N THR A 127 13.33 4.44 -5.46
CA THR A 127 14.60 5.02 -5.91
C THR A 127 15.75 4.63 -5.01
N TYR A 128 16.93 4.46 -5.59
CA TYR A 128 18.16 4.22 -4.84
C TYR A 128 19.37 4.67 -5.65
N ASP A 129 20.42 5.08 -4.95
CA ASP A 129 21.68 5.47 -5.57
C ASP A 129 22.73 4.40 -5.33
N ILE A 130 23.46 4.04 -6.38
CA ILE A 130 24.61 3.15 -6.28
C ILE A 130 25.87 3.89 -6.71
N THR A 131 26.95 3.67 -5.96
CA THR A 131 28.30 4.07 -6.34
C THR A 131 29.22 2.85 -6.24
N THR A 132 30.02 2.59 -7.26
CA THR A 132 31.03 1.53 -7.24
C THR A 132 32.42 2.10 -7.52
N GLY A 133 33.45 1.51 -6.93
CA GLY A 133 34.84 1.92 -7.10
C GLY A 133 35.82 0.94 -6.46
N TYR A 134 37.11 1.10 -6.74
CA TYR A 134 38.19 0.30 -6.15
C TYR A 134 39.40 1.19 -5.87
N THR A 135 40.33 0.71 -5.03
CA THR A 135 41.48 1.53 -4.59
C THR A 135 42.70 1.31 -5.50
N SER A 136 42.96 0.08 -5.96
CA SER A 136 44.04 -0.25 -6.89
C SER A 136 43.84 -1.60 -7.58
N GLY A 137 44.53 -1.86 -8.70
CA GLY A 137 44.46 -3.14 -9.42
C GLY A 137 44.08 -3.06 -10.91
N THR A 138 44.06 -4.21 -11.57
CA THR A 138 43.76 -4.41 -13.00
C THR A 138 42.87 -5.65 -13.14
N GLY A 139 41.72 -5.62 -13.83
CA GLY A 139 40.89 -6.82 -13.95
C GLY A 139 39.56 -6.63 -14.66
N GLY A 140 38.51 -7.32 -14.21
CA GLY A 140 37.12 -7.18 -14.65
C GLY A 140 36.13 -7.75 -13.62
N LEU A 141 35.12 -6.96 -13.26
CA LEU A 141 33.98 -7.37 -12.44
C LEU A 141 32.70 -7.05 -13.21
N ILE A 142 31.82 -8.04 -13.33
CA ILE A 142 30.45 -7.78 -13.76
C ILE A 142 29.62 -7.65 -12.49
N SER A 143 29.04 -6.48 -12.27
CA SER A 143 28.25 -6.14 -11.09
C SER A 143 26.77 -6.08 -11.47
N ASN A 144 25.95 -6.96 -10.90
CA ASN A 144 24.51 -6.96 -11.08
C ASN A 144 23.83 -6.49 -9.79
N PHE A 145 23.08 -5.40 -9.87
CA PHE A 145 22.28 -4.88 -8.77
C PHE A 145 20.82 -5.20 -9.00
N MET A 146 20.23 -5.96 -8.07
CA MET A 146 18.87 -6.48 -8.16
C MET A 146 18.01 -5.85 -7.08
N LEU A 147 17.01 -5.07 -7.48
CA LEU A 147 15.92 -4.69 -6.60
C LEU A 147 14.95 -5.87 -6.47
N ILE A 148 14.85 -6.42 -5.28
CA ILE A 148 14.07 -7.62 -4.99
C ILE A 148 12.94 -7.27 -4.03
N ASN A 149 11.72 -7.67 -4.39
CA ASN A 149 10.65 -7.81 -3.43
C ASN A 149 10.85 -9.11 -2.65
N ILE A 150 11.09 -8.97 -1.35
CA ILE A 150 11.41 -10.10 -0.47
C ILE A 150 10.14 -10.91 -0.17
N THR A 151 8.98 -10.26 -0.16
CA THR A 151 7.71 -10.89 0.22
C THR A 151 7.32 -12.01 -0.75
N ASP A 152 7.57 -11.82 -2.05
CA ASP A 152 7.27 -12.81 -3.11
C ASP A 152 8.53 -13.33 -3.84
N SER A 153 9.73 -12.91 -3.41
CA SER A 153 11.02 -13.24 -4.02
C SER A 153 11.16 -12.81 -5.49
N THR A 154 10.36 -11.85 -5.96
CA THR A 154 10.44 -11.34 -7.33
C THR A 154 11.56 -10.31 -7.47
N THR A 155 12.29 -10.36 -8.60
CA THR A 155 13.24 -9.31 -8.97
C THR A 155 12.52 -8.28 -9.83
N LEU A 156 12.42 -7.06 -9.33
CA LEU A 156 11.73 -5.96 -10.01
C LEU A 156 12.61 -5.28 -11.06
N LYS A 157 13.90 -5.19 -10.77
CA LYS A 157 14.87 -4.55 -11.65
C LYS A 157 16.25 -5.13 -11.44
N THR A 158 16.91 -5.47 -12.54
CA THR A 158 18.34 -5.79 -12.57
C THR A 158 19.06 -4.69 -13.32
N THR A 159 20.08 -4.15 -12.70
CA THR A 159 20.99 -3.19 -13.32
C THR A 159 22.37 -3.83 -13.37
N SER A 160 22.86 -4.08 -14.58
CA SER A 160 24.23 -4.53 -14.80
C SER A 160 25.14 -3.33 -15.02
N VAL A 161 26.23 -3.28 -14.26
CA VAL A 161 27.32 -2.33 -14.44
C VAL A 161 28.53 -3.15 -14.86
N ASP A 162 29.00 -2.89 -16.09
CA ASP A 162 30.30 -3.40 -16.55
C ASP A 162 31.36 -2.44 -16.04
N GLU A 163 32.12 -2.88 -15.05
CA GLU A 163 33.11 -2.04 -14.38
C GLU A 163 34.43 -2.11 -15.14
N THR A 164 34.51 -1.38 -16.25
CA THR A 164 35.80 -1.06 -16.86
C THR A 164 36.49 0.07 -16.07
N PHE A 165 36.90 -0.25 -14.85
CA PHE A 165 37.99 0.38 -14.06
C PHE A 165 38.07 1.91 -13.95
N LYS A 166 37.00 2.63 -13.58
CA LYS A 166 37.11 4.00 -13.00
C LYS A 166 36.02 4.27 -11.95
N ILE A 167 36.37 5.05 -10.92
CA ILE A 167 35.47 5.50 -9.84
C ILE A 167 34.30 6.27 -10.46
N TYR A 168 33.06 5.77 -10.29
CA TYR A 168 31.88 6.43 -10.83
C TYR A 168 31.20 7.35 -9.84
N ARG A 169 30.60 8.41 -10.38
CA ARG A 169 29.63 9.26 -9.69
C ARG A 169 28.41 8.41 -9.32
N PRO A 170 27.74 8.72 -8.19
CA PRO A 170 26.47 8.10 -7.82
C PRO A 170 25.49 8.09 -8.99
N GLN A 171 24.92 6.92 -9.28
CA GLN A 171 23.85 6.76 -10.26
C GLN A 171 22.54 6.45 -9.55
N THR A 172 21.50 7.21 -9.89
CA THR A 172 20.16 7.01 -9.36
C THR A 172 19.39 6.03 -10.24
N TYR A 173 18.82 5.02 -9.61
CA TYR A 173 17.95 4.05 -10.25
C TYR A 173 16.53 4.21 -9.73
N THR A 174 15.57 3.93 -10.61
CA THR A 174 14.14 3.99 -10.30
C THR A 174 13.45 2.71 -10.77
N ALA A 175 12.45 2.25 -10.02
CA ALA A 175 11.54 1.17 -10.39
C ALA A 175 10.14 1.45 -9.84
N ASP A 176 9.12 0.93 -10.51
CA ASP A 176 7.73 1.06 -10.08
C ASP A 176 7.19 -0.29 -9.59
N TYR A 177 6.32 -0.28 -8.58
CA TYR A 177 5.70 -1.49 -8.04
C TYR A 177 4.29 -1.23 -7.55
N GLU A 178 3.40 -2.20 -7.73
CA GLU A 178 2.01 -2.13 -7.32
C GLU A 178 1.77 -2.99 -6.08
N VAL A 179 1.19 -2.40 -5.03
CA VAL A 179 0.90 -3.08 -3.77
C VAL A 179 -0.61 -3.18 -3.60
N GLU A 180 -1.10 -4.42 -3.49
CA GLU A 180 -2.49 -4.70 -3.14
C GLU A 180 -2.84 -4.23 -1.71
N ALA A 181 -4.13 -3.94 -1.49
CA ALA A 181 -4.61 -3.52 -0.17
C ALA A 181 -4.27 -4.56 0.92
N ASP A 182 -4.00 -4.06 2.11
CA ASP A 182 -3.68 -4.80 3.33
C ASP A 182 -2.44 -5.70 3.24
N LYS A 183 -1.54 -5.43 2.27
CA LYS A 183 -0.27 -6.13 2.13
C LYS A 183 0.90 -5.32 2.70
N THR A 184 1.71 -6.00 3.52
CA THR A 184 3.06 -5.59 3.89
C THR A 184 4.02 -6.04 2.80
N VAL A 185 4.86 -5.13 2.31
CA VAL A 185 5.85 -5.44 1.27
C VAL A 185 7.21 -4.94 1.72
N SER A 186 8.24 -5.76 1.51
CA SER A 186 9.62 -5.45 1.87
C SER A 186 10.52 -5.56 0.65
N PHE A 187 11.43 -4.59 0.51
CA PHE A 187 12.36 -4.53 -0.61
C PHE A 187 13.80 -4.53 -0.11
N LYS A 188 14.68 -5.15 -0.88
CA LYS A 188 16.14 -5.02 -0.70
C LYS A 188 16.83 -4.84 -2.04
N ILE A 189 18.05 -4.34 -1.98
CA ILE A 189 18.99 -4.45 -3.09
C ILE A 189 19.92 -5.63 -2.80
N ARG A 190 20.09 -6.51 -3.78
CA ARG A 190 21.14 -7.52 -3.80
C ARG A 190 22.17 -7.10 -4.83
N HIS A 191 23.45 -7.20 -4.48
CA HIS A 191 24.53 -7.16 -5.46
C HIS A 191 25.03 -8.57 -5.69
N GLU A 192 25.07 -8.98 -6.95
CA GLU A 192 25.73 -10.20 -7.40
C GLU A 192 26.91 -9.80 -8.26
N TYR A 193 28.06 -10.41 -8.02
CA TYR A 193 29.26 -10.15 -8.81
C TYR A 193 29.79 -11.42 -9.46
N ILE A 194 30.32 -11.24 -10.67
CA ILE A 194 31.07 -12.25 -11.40
C ILE A 194 32.47 -11.70 -11.64
N LYS A 195 33.48 -12.39 -11.11
CA LYS A 195 34.88 -12.07 -11.37
C LYS A 195 35.27 -12.61 -12.74
N THR A 196 35.68 -11.74 -13.65
CA THR A 196 36.04 -12.16 -15.02
C THR A 196 37.55 -12.32 -15.21
N SER A 197 38.38 -11.45 -14.64
CA SER A 197 39.85 -11.59 -14.62
C SER A 197 40.55 -10.56 -13.73
N GLY A 198 41.86 -10.77 -13.48
CA GLY A 198 42.76 -9.77 -12.87
C GLY A 198 42.79 -9.72 -11.34
N THR A 199 43.44 -8.69 -10.81
CA THR A 199 43.59 -8.42 -9.38
C THR A 199 43.01 -7.05 -9.07
N ALA A 200 41.98 -6.96 -8.22
CA ALA A 200 41.44 -5.69 -7.71
C ALA A 200 41.59 -5.67 -6.19
N MET A 201 42.09 -4.56 -5.63
CA MET A 201 42.18 -4.35 -4.19
C MET A 201 41.10 -3.38 -3.74
N ASP A 202 40.43 -3.75 -2.65
CA ASP A 202 39.48 -2.93 -1.92
C ASP A 202 38.39 -2.35 -2.82
N PHE A 203 37.62 -3.25 -3.45
CA PHE A 203 36.45 -2.89 -4.22
C PHE A 203 35.30 -2.53 -3.27
N ARG A 204 34.69 -1.37 -3.50
CA ARG A 204 33.72 -0.76 -2.59
C ARG A 204 32.45 -0.45 -3.33
N ILE A 205 31.34 -0.79 -2.68
CA ILE A 205 30.01 -0.50 -3.17
C ILE A 205 29.26 0.25 -2.09
N TYR A 206 28.69 1.36 -2.51
CA TYR A 206 27.87 2.22 -1.67
C TYR A 206 26.44 2.19 -2.19
N LEU A 207 25.49 1.90 -1.30
CA LEU A 207 24.07 2.12 -1.52
C LEU A 207 23.62 3.28 -0.62
N ARG A 208 22.88 4.22 -1.17
CA ARG A 208 22.32 5.34 -0.41
C ARG A 208 20.99 5.81 -1.00
N ASN A 209 20.31 6.68 -0.27
CA ASN A 209 19.03 7.25 -0.69
C ASN A 209 18.01 6.20 -1.12
N PHE A 210 17.98 5.04 -0.44
CA PHE A 210 17.01 4.00 -0.76
C PHE A 210 15.65 4.42 -0.22
N LYS A 211 14.81 4.96 -1.11
CA LYS A 211 13.54 5.61 -0.77
C LYS A 211 12.42 4.96 -1.56
N ILE A 212 11.28 4.83 -0.89
CA ILE A 212 10.06 4.34 -1.50
C ILE A 212 8.99 5.40 -1.31
N PHE A 213 8.42 5.81 -2.41
CA PHE A 213 7.39 6.82 -2.49
C PHE A 213 6.08 6.20 -2.91
N CYS A 214 4.97 6.81 -2.50
CA CYS A 214 3.68 6.62 -3.15
C CYS A 214 3.18 7.96 -3.69
N GLU A 215 2.27 7.92 -4.64
CA GLU A 215 1.53 9.11 -5.05
C GLU A 215 0.81 9.70 -3.83
N ASP A 216 1.02 10.99 -3.58
CA ASP A 216 0.21 11.71 -2.59
C ASP A 216 -1.16 11.93 -3.21
N THR A 217 -2.22 11.49 -2.53
CA THR A 217 -3.58 11.58 -3.09
C THR A 217 -4.42 12.53 -2.27
N GLU A 218 -5.30 13.26 -2.94
CA GLU A 218 -6.33 14.08 -2.30
C GLU A 218 -7.72 13.52 -2.58
N PHE A 219 -8.64 13.76 -1.64
CA PHE A 219 -10.04 13.40 -1.82
C PHE A 219 -10.74 14.52 -2.58
N THR A 220 -11.29 14.19 -3.74
CA THR A 220 -12.21 15.07 -4.45
C THR A 220 -13.62 14.84 -3.91
N TYR A 221 -14.23 15.89 -3.37
CA TYR A 221 -15.64 15.92 -2.93
C TYR A 221 -16.56 16.32 -4.08
#